data_AF-A0A7S0PG70-F1
#
_entry.id   AF-A0A7S0PG70-F1
#
_cell.length_a   1.000
_cell.length_b   1.000
_cell.length_c   1.000
_cell.angle_alpha   90.00
_cell.angle_beta   90.00
_cell.angle_gamma   90.00
#
_symmetry.space_group_name_H-M   'P 1'
#
loop_
_entity.id
_entity.type
_entity.pdbx_description
1 polymer ?
#
loop_
_entity_poly.entity_id
_entity_poly.type
_entity_poly.pdbx_seq_one_letter_code
_entity_poly.pdbx_strand_id
1 'polypeptide(L)'
;DCGRGQCRTAMATRCLSAPLRGLGDWRVVSAALLLRALNAATLTTSSAPDENWQGPEVAHRLVFGYGELTWEWRPGARLRSLIHPLLLALPMWLLKATGTDSAWAVWAAPRLVHALLAGLTDLATARFASRLFGARAALPTLALSLTSWFHWYSLPRPLANSLETALLAAALALWPWLAGARARGPAPDRGPATPALALALLIGGLACAVRPTAALAFAPLGIDLLCRQRSVAAAGTVAALAAGCVAVAVVASAAADSAGYGALTWSPANFAAFNVVSGLSRLYGETAWWFGGIVALPVVLGAALPLVALGAVAAVWRGSNRRAVVRRAALRGGIAGAPSRWTVVPEEAVPLLAAVLVVLGLCSSPHVEFRFLHPVLPLLLPYAGVWLAGTLPQRLLAVADHNPEVLEGLEGADASRRRSTPDASASSGDSASDASVMRRRPARDGERKPVAGLASKGKARARPARG
;
A
#
# COMPACT_ATOMS: atom_id res chain seq x y z
N ASP A 1 35.42 6.71 -35.61
CA ASP A 1 34.92 7.27 -34.33
C ASP A 1 33.40 7.32 -34.15
N CYS A 2 32.69 6.25 -34.50
CA CYS A 2 31.26 6.13 -34.18
C CYS A 2 31.07 4.84 -33.37
N GLY A 3 30.66 4.93 -32.10
CA GLY A 3 30.36 3.69 -31.34
C GLY A 3 30.33 3.74 -29.81
N ARG A 4 30.72 4.83 -29.13
CA ARG A 4 30.71 4.87 -27.65
C ARG A 4 29.49 5.58 -27.03
N GLY A 5 28.68 6.28 -27.83
CA GLY A 5 27.52 7.05 -27.35
C GLY A 5 26.22 6.26 -27.21
N GLN A 6 25.96 5.27 -28.10
CA GLN A 6 24.67 4.57 -28.16
C GLN A 6 24.56 3.36 -27.20
N CYS A 7 25.69 2.73 -26.83
CA CYS A 7 25.67 1.61 -25.88
C CYS A 7 25.36 2.04 -24.44
N ARG A 8 25.73 3.28 -24.04
CA ARG A 8 25.45 3.78 -22.68
C ARG A 8 23.98 4.14 -22.47
N THR A 9 23.30 4.65 -23.49
CA THR A 9 21.85 4.91 -23.46
C THR A 9 21.02 3.63 -23.51
N ALA A 10 21.43 2.61 -24.28
CA ALA A 10 20.72 1.33 -24.31
C ALA A 10 20.81 0.53 -22.99
N MET A 11 21.96 0.52 -22.30
CA MET A 11 22.11 -0.11 -20.98
C MET A 11 21.36 0.63 -19.86
N ALA A 12 21.37 1.97 -19.86
CA ALA A 12 20.63 2.76 -18.87
C ALA A 12 19.12 2.54 -18.99
N THR A 13 18.60 2.38 -20.22
CA THR A 13 17.18 2.14 -20.47
C THR A 13 16.76 0.72 -20.08
N ARG A 14 17.65 -0.29 -20.19
CA ARG A 14 17.38 -1.65 -19.70
C ARG A 14 17.31 -1.74 -18.17
N CYS A 15 18.21 -1.07 -17.44
CA CYS A 15 18.19 -1.06 -15.96
C CYS A 15 17.02 -0.29 -15.33
N LEU A 16 16.38 0.63 -16.08
CA LEU A 16 15.20 1.38 -15.61
C LEU A 16 13.88 0.61 -15.79
N SER A 17 13.89 -0.53 -16.52
CA SER A 17 12.71 -1.34 -16.82
C SER A 17 12.52 -2.59 -15.93
N ALA A 18 13.55 -3.00 -15.20
CA ALA A 18 13.55 -4.16 -14.31
C ALA A 18 12.52 -4.12 -13.15
N PRO A 19 12.35 -3.01 -12.40
CA PRO A 19 11.56 -3.05 -11.16
C PRO A 19 10.04 -3.09 -11.35
N LEU A 20 9.52 -3.03 -12.59
CA LEU A 20 8.11 -3.30 -12.89
C LEU A 20 7.83 -4.79 -13.15
N ARG A 21 8.86 -5.62 -13.38
CA ARG A 21 8.68 -7.07 -13.61
C ARG A 21 8.27 -7.81 -12.34
N GLY A 22 8.78 -7.40 -11.17
CA GLY A 22 8.49 -8.10 -9.90
C GLY A 22 7.02 -8.12 -9.47
N LEU A 23 6.20 -7.11 -9.82
CA LEU A 23 4.75 -7.15 -9.55
C LEU A 23 3.93 -7.84 -10.65
N GLY A 24 4.48 -7.94 -11.87
CA GLY A 24 3.86 -8.64 -12.99
C GLY A 24 4.24 -10.12 -13.07
N ASP A 25 5.22 -10.55 -12.27
CA ASP A 25 5.59 -11.95 -12.12
C ASP A 25 4.42 -12.71 -11.49
N TRP A 26 3.90 -13.67 -12.23
CA TRP A 26 2.81 -14.53 -11.80
C TRP A 26 3.14 -15.23 -10.48
N ARG A 27 4.43 -15.48 -10.17
CA ARG A 27 4.86 -16.09 -8.91
C ARG A 27 4.56 -15.19 -7.72
N VAL A 28 4.81 -13.89 -7.85
CA VAL A 28 4.55 -12.91 -6.78
C VAL A 28 3.05 -12.72 -6.58
N VAL A 29 2.30 -12.63 -7.68
CA VAL A 29 0.83 -12.55 -7.65
C VAL A 29 0.24 -13.79 -6.98
N SER A 30 0.62 -14.98 -7.46
CA SER A 30 0.15 -16.24 -6.89
C SER A 30 0.55 -16.40 -5.43
N ALA A 31 1.77 -16.03 -5.05
CA ALA A 31 2.20 -16.09 -3.65
C ALA A 31 1.37 -15.17 -2.74
N ALA A 32 1.08 -13.94 -3.17
CA ALA A 32 0.23 -13.02 -2.40
C ALA A 32 -1.20 -13.55 -2.24
N LEU A 33 -1.79 -14.08 -3.32
CA LEU A 33 -3.14 -14.66 -3.30
C LEU A 33 -3.20 -15.92 -2.42
N LEU A 34 -2.23 -16.83 -2.57
CA LEU A 34 -2.14 -18.06 -1.78
C LEU A 34 -1.92 -17.76 -0.29
N LEU A 35 -1.09 -16.77 0.03
CA LEU A 35 -0.86 -16.35 1.42
C LEU A 35 -2.16 -15.84 2.05
N ARG A 36 -2.97 -15.06 1.33
CA ARG A 36 -4.25 -14.56 1.82
C ARG A 36 -5.33 -15.63 1.89
N ALA A 37 -5.30 -16.60 0.99
CA ALA A 37 -6.15 -17.80 1.09
C ALA A 37 -5.80 -18.62 2.35
N LEU A 38 -4.51 -18.87 2.60
CA LEU A 38 -4.05 -19.56 3.81
C LEU A 38 -4.41 -18.77 5.08
N ASN A 39 -4.24 -17.45 5.06
CA ASN A 39 -4.65 -16.59 6.16
C ASN A 39 -6.17 -16.72 6.41
N ALA A 40 -7.00 -16.53 5.39
CA ALA A 40 -8.46 -16.67 5.53
C ALA A 40 -8.89 -18.06 6.03
N ALA A 41 -8.21 -19.12 5.59
CA ALA A 41 -8.49 -20.49 6.00
C ALA A 41 -8.08 -20.79 7.45
N THR A 42 -7.06 -20.11 7.97
CA THR A 42 -6.53 -20.32 9.33
C THR A 42 -7.15 -19.39 10.37
N LEU A 43 -7.93 -18.37 9.95
CA LEU A 43 -8.67 -17.50 10.84
C LEU A 43 -9.92 -18.22 11.41
N THR A 44 -9.78 -18.70 12.64
CA THR A 44 -10.85 -19.38 13.41
C THR A 44 -11.53 -18.49 14.45
N THR A 45 -11.07 -17.24 14.60
CA THR A 45 -11.64 -16.28 15.56
C THR A 45 -12.70 -15.40 14.91
N SER A 46 -13.51 -14.71 15.73
CA SER A 46 -14.45 -13.66 15.28
C SER A 46 -13.93 -12.29 15.70
N SER A 47 -14.04 -11.29 14.82
CA SER A 47 -13.56 -9.92 15.09
C SER A 47 -14.67 -8.97 15.54
N ALA A 48 -15.80 -8.99 14.86
CA ALA A 48 -16.95 -8.12 15.11
C ALA A 48 -18.23 -8.83 14.66
N PRO A 49 -19.39 -8.53 15.26
CA PRO A 49 -20.66 -9.11 14.83
C PRO A 49 -20.94 -8.92 13.33
N ASP A 50 -20.52 -7.80 12.74
CA ASP A 50 -20.71 -7.53 11.30
C ASP A 50 -20.04 -8.56 10.39
N GLU A 51 -19.00 -9.26 10.87
CA GLU A 51 -18.32 -10.31 10.11
C GLU A 51 -19.27 -11.44 9.71
N ASN A 52 -20.30 -11.71 10.51
CA ASN A 52 -21.29 -12.74 10.19
C ASN A 52 -22.64 -12.11 9.83
N TRP A 53 -23.11 -11.12 10.61
CA TRP A 53 -24.49 -10.67 10.58
C TRP A 53 -24.80 -9.53 9.59
N GLN A 54 -23.78 -8.91 8.97
CA GLN A 54 -23.99 -7.77 8.05
C GLN A 54 -23.68 -8.08 6.60
N GLY A 55 -22.78 -9.04 6.34
CA GLY A 55 -22.46 -9.49 5.00
C GLY A 55 -22.95 -10.92 4.76
N PRO A 56 -22.30 -11.94 5.35
CA PRO A 56 -22.59 -13.35 5.06
C PRO A 56 -24.02 -13.80 5.34
N GLU A 57 -24.60 -13.46 6.50
CA GLU A 57 -25.97 -13.87 6.85
C GLU A 57 -27.01 -13.25 5.91
N VAL A 58 -26.82 -11.98 5.56
CA VAL A 58 -27.69 -11.26 4.62
C VAL A 58 -27.59 -11.90 3.22
N ALA A 59 -26.37 -12.18 2.77
CA ALA A 59 -26.11 -12.87 1.51
C ALA A 59 -26.74 -14.27 1.48
N HIS A 60 -26.60 -15.01 2.57
CA HIS A 60 -27.24 -16.32 2.76
C HIS A 60 -28.76 -16.20 2.63
N ARG A 61 -29.39 -15.26 3.34
CA ARG A 61 -30.84 -15.03 3.25
C ARG A 61 -31.30 -14.66 1.84
N LEU A 62 -30.54 -13.86 1.11
CA LEU A 62 -30.84 -13.52 -0.29
C LEU A 62 -30.87 -14.76 -1.20
N VAL A 63 -30.01 -15.75 -0.94
CA VAL A 63 -29.87 -16.95 -1.79
C VAL A 63 -30.81 -18.07 -1.36
N PHE A 64 -30.92 -18.31 -0.06
CA PHE A 64 -31.63 -19.47 0.50
C PHE A 64 -33.02 -19.15 1.05
N GLY A 65 -33.35 -17.87 1.23
CA GLY A 65 -34.67 -17.42 1.69
C GLY A 65 -34.88 -17.47 3.20
N TYR A 66 -33.90 -17.92 3.98
CA TYR A 66 -33.95 -17.98 5.44
C TYR A 66 -32.66 -17.43 6.08
N GLY A 67 -32.71 -17.16 7.39
CA GLY A 67 -31.64 -16.50 8.14
C GLY A 67 -32.11 -15.21 8.81
N GLU A 68 -31.32 -14.70 9.74
CA GLU A 68 -31.70 -13.55 10.57
C GLU A 68 -31.22 -12.22 10.00
N LEU A 69 -32.07 -11.21 10.11
CA LEU A 69 -31.74 -9.83 9.76
C LEU A 69 -31.69 -8.98 11.02
N THR A 70 -30.57 -8.28 11.20
CA THR A 70 -30.43 -7.30 12.28
C THR A 70 -31.39 -6.12 12.06
N TRP A 71 -31.60 -5.32 13.11
CA TRP A 71 -32.52 -4.19 13.09
C TRP A 71 -32.21 -3.18 11.95
N GLU A 72 -30.95 -3.08 11.53
CA GLU A 72 -30.49 -2.15 10.47
C GLU A 72 -31.05 -2.47 9.09
N TRP A 73 -31.42 -3.74 8.87
CA TRP A 73 -32.02 -4.24 7.65
C TRP A 73 -33.56 -4.17 7.66
N ARG A 74 -34.16 -3.79 8.80
CA ARG A 74 -35.61 -3.74 8.94
C ARG A 74 -36.20 -2.57 8.15
N PRO A 75 -37.47 -2.66 7.70
CA PRO A 75 -38.09 -1.63 6.87
C PRO A 75 -38.09 -0.21 7.45
N GLY A 76 -37.99 -0.04 8.78
CA GLY A 76 -37.93 1.26 9.42
C GLY A 76 -36.55 1.92 9.45
N ALA A 77 -35.47 1.17 9.20
CA ALA A 77 -34.09 1.67 9.31
C ALA A 77 -33.39 1.72 7.93
N ARG A 78 -33.29 0.57 7.25
CA ARG A 78 -32.67 0.42 5.91
C ARG A 78 -31.33 1.16 5.76
N LEU A 79 -30.41 0.88 6.68
CA LEU A 79 -29.17 1.65 6.83
C LEU A 79 -27.98 1.09 6.04
N ARG A 80 -28.05 -0.17 5.64
CA ARG A 80 -26.89 -0.92 5.13
C ARG A 80 -27.00 -1.14 3.63
N SER A 81 -25.87 -0.98 2.95
CA SER A 81 -25.77 -1.13 1.49
C SER A 81 -25.83 -2.61 1.09
N LEU A 82 -26.60 -2.92 0.06
CA LEU A 82 -26.72 -4.29 -0.46
C LEU A 82 -25.54 -4.72 -1.32
N ILE A 83 -24.67 -3.80 -1.74
CA ILE A 83 -23.54 -4.09 -2.63
C ILE A 83 -22.63 -5.18 -2.03
N HIS A 84 -22.28 -5.07 -0.75
CA HIS A 84 -21.38 -6.04 -0.11
C HIS A 84 -22.06 -7.42 0.06
N PRO A 85 -23.29 -7.55 0.60
CA PRO A 85 -24.01 -8.83 0.58
C PRO A 85 -24.20 -9.43 -0.81
N LEU A 86 -24.53 -8.64 -1.84
CA LEU A 86 -24.71 -9.15 -3.21
C LEU A 86 -23.42 -9.76 -3.76
N LEU A 87 -22.27 -9.14 -3.48
CA LEU A 87 -20.96 -9.70 -3.83
C LEU A 87 -20.72 -11.06 -3.16
N LEU A 88 -21.14 -11.23 -1.91
CA LEU A 88 -21.01 -12.50 -1.17
C LEU A 88 -22.09 -13.53 -1.54
N ALA A 89 -23.25 -13.08 -2.00
CA ALA A 89 -24.36 -13.93 -2.42
C ALA A 89 -24.05 -14.67 -3.72
N LEU A 90 -23.30 -14.05 -4.63
CA LEU A 90 -22.94 -14.65 -5.93
C LEU A 90 -22.31 -16.05 -5.82
N PRO A 91 -21.22 -16.27 -5.05
CA PRO A 91 -20.66 -17.61 -4.90
C PRO A 91 -21.59 -18.58 -4.19
N MET A 92 -22.40 -18.13 -3.22
CA MET A 92 -23.39 -19.00 -2.56
C MET A 92 -24.49 -19.43 -3.53
N TRP A 93 -24.94 -18.53 -4.40
CA TRP A 93 -25.91 -18.84 -5.45
C TRP A 93 -25.36 -19.86 -6.44
N LEU A 94 -24.09 -19.75 -6.83
CA LEU A 94 -23.43 -20.74 -7.69
C LEU A 94 -23.36 -22.13 -7.03
N LEU A 95 -23.04 -22.19 -5.73
CA LEU A 95 -23.06 -23.45 -4.97
C LEU A 95 -24.47 -24.06 -4.97
N LYS A 96 -25.51 -23.26 -4.69
CA LYS A 96 -26.91 -23.71 -4.72
C LYS A 96 -27.33 -24.19 -6.12
N ALA A 97 -26.98 -23.43 -7.16
CA ALA A 97 -27.32 -23.76 -8.54
C ALA A 97 -26.68 -25.06 -9.03
N THR A 98 -25.51 -25.42 -8.49
CA THR A 98 -24.79 -26.65 -8.82
C THR A 98 -25.10 -27.81 -7.86
N GLY A 99 -25.87 -27.58 -6.80
CA GLY A 99 -26.15 -28.57 -5.75
C GLY A 99 -24.93 -28.93 -4.89
N THR A 100 -23.95 -28.03 -4.78
CA THR A 100 -22.70 -28.22 -4.00
C THR A 100 -22.66 -27.36 -2.73
N ASP A 101 -23.80 -26.84 -2.31
CA ASP A 101 -24.06 -25.96 -1.17
C ASP A 101 -24.04 -26.66 0.19
N SER A 102 -23.03 -27.50 0.43
CA SER A 102 -22.76 -27.99 1.79
C SER A 102 -22.54 -26.83 2.76
N ALA A 103 -22.85 -27.03 4.05
CA ALA A 103 -22.66 -26.00 5.08
C ALA A 103 -21.24 -25.43 5.11
N TRP A 104 -20.23 -26.29 4.90
CA TRP A 104 -18.83 -25.89 4.79
C TRP A 104 -18.54 -25.02 3.56
N ALA A 105 -19.11 -25.38 2.40
CA ALA A 105 -18.93 -24.61 1.17
C ALA A 105 -19.56 -23.21 1.28
N VAL A 106 -20.79 -23.13 1.83
CA VAL A 106 -21.50 -21.86 2.05
C VAL A 106 -20.76 -20.99 3.07
N TRP A 107 -20.22 -21.58 4.14
CA TRP A 107 -19.38 -20.88 5.13
C TRP A 107 -18.05 -20.39 4.53
N ALA A 108 -17.42 -21.17 3.65
CA ALA A 108 -16.14 -20.84 3.03
C ALA A 108 -16.28 -19.78 1.92
N ALA A 109 -17.39 -19.75 1.19
CA ALA A 109 -17.63 -18.85 0.06
C ALA A 109 -17.28 -17.37 0.33
N PRO A 110 -17.84 -16.69 1.37
CA PRO A 110 -17.53 -15.30 1.63
C PRO A 110 -16.07 -15.06 2.04
N ARG A 111 -15.43 -16.06 2.69
CA ARG A 111 -14.01 -16.01 3.08
C ARG A 111 -13.09 -16.11 1.87
N LEU A 112 -13.43 -16.93 0.88
CA LEU A 112 -12.66 -17.04 -0.36
C LEU A 112 -12.74 -15.75 -1.18
N VAL A 113 -13.91 -15.11 -1.24
CA VAL A 113 -14.05 -13.78 -1.87
C VAL A 113 -13.16 -12.76 -1.17
N HIS A 114 -13.19 -12.69 0.16
CA HIS A 114 -12.35 -11.73 0.90
C HIS A 114 -10.86 -12.10 0.90
N ALA A 115 -10.49 -13.37 0.79
CA ALA A 115 -9.11 -13.77 0.57
C ALA A 115 -8.56 -13.25 -0.77
N LEU A 116 -9.37 -13.36 -1.84
CA LEU A 116 -9.04 -12.80 -3.15
C LEU A 116 -8.94 -11.27 -3.07
N LEU A 117 -9.94 -10.61 -2.50
CA LEU A 117 -9.92 -9.15 -2.32
C LEU A 117 -8.70 -8.70 -1.51
N ALA A 118 -8.33 -9.44 -0.46
CA ALA A 118 -7.17 -9.12 0.36
C ALA A 118 -5.87 -9.18 -0.45
N GLY A 119 -5.64 -10.24 -1.21
CA GLY A 119 -4.42 -10.35 -2.02
C GLY A 119 -4.38 -9.31 -3.15
N LEU A 120 -5.54 -9.02 -3.77
CA LEU A 120 -5.65 -7.93 -4.74
C LEU A 120 -5.39 -6.55 -4.12
N THR A 121 -5.82 -6.34 -2.87
CA THR A 121 -5.55 -5.10 -2.11
C THR A 121 -4.05 -4.91 -1.87
N ASP A 122 -3.33 -5.97 -1.50
CA ASP A 122 -1.88 -5.91 -1.29
C ASP A 122 -1.14 -5.56 -2.59
N LEU A 123 -1.51 -6.24 -3.69
CA LEU A 123 -0.94 -5.99 -5.02
C LEU A 123 -1.28 -4.59 -5.54
N ALA A 124 -2.52 -4.13 -5.33
CA ALA A 124 -2.95 -2.79 -5.70
C ALA A 124 -2.21 -1.71 -4.87
N THR A 125 -2.01 -1.93 -3.58
CA THR A 125 -1.25 -1.02 -2.70
C THR A 125 0.21 -0.92 -3.14
N ALA A 126 0.84 -2.05 -3.48
CA ALA A 126 2.20 -2.06 -4.03
C ALA A 126 2.27 -1.39 -5.41
N ARG A 127 1.25 -1.60 -6.25
CA ARG A 127 1.14 -0.93 -7.56
C ARG A 127 0.99 0.57 -7.41
N PHE A 128 0.16 1.02 -6.48
CA PHE A 128 0.02 2.42 -6.10
C PHE A 128 1.37 3.01 -5.67
N ALA A 129 2.09 2.37 -4.75
CA ALA A 129 3.42 2.81 -4.33
C ALA A 129 4.39 2.92 -5.51
N SER A 130 4.37 1.94 -6.44
CA SER A 130 5.19 1.97 -7.65
C SER A 130 4.90 3.17 -8.56
N ARG A 131 3.64 3.59 -8.62
CA ARG A 131 3.18 4.72 -9.44
C ARG A 131 3.43 6.06 -8.76
N LEU A 132 3.38 6.15 -7.44
CA LEU A 132 3.60 7.42 -6.75
C LEU A 132 5.09 7.67 -6.49
N PHE A 133 5.82 6.67 -5.98
CA PHE A 133 7.20 6.83 -5.52
C PHE A 133 8.25 6.22 -6.46
N GLY A 134 7.80 5.51 -7.50
CA GLY A 134 8.67 4.77 -8.42
C GLY A 134 8.77 3.29 -8.06
N ALA A 135 9.23 2.50 -9.02
CA ALA A 135 9.11 1.04 -8.98
C ALA A 135 9.86 0.36 -7.83
N ARG A 136 10.93 0.97 -7.30
CA ARG A 136 11.67 0.44 -6.13
C ARG A 136 10.83 0.39 -4.84
N ALA A 137 9.79 1.21 -4.73
CA ALA A 137 8.91 1.21 -3.56
C ALA A 137 7.91 0.03 -3.56
N ALA A 138 7.73 -0.66 -4.70
CA ALA A 138 6.71 -1.68 -4.88
C ALA A 138 6.85 -2.87 -3.93
N LEU A 139 7.97 -3.59 -4.00
CA LEU A 139 8.19 -4.82 -3.23
C LEU A 139 8.24 -4.57 -1.72
N PRO A 140 8.94 -3.54 -1.20
CA PRO A 140 8.89 -3.23 0.22
C PRO A 140 7.48 -2.90 0.71
N THR A 141 6.68 -2.18 -0.10
CA THR A 141 5.27 -1.92 0.23
C THR A 141 4.46 -3.21 0.23
N LEU A 142 4.65 -4.09 -0.74
CA LEU A 142 3.97 -5.39 -0.79
C LEU A 142 4.27 -6.22 0.47
N ALA A 143 5.55 -6.33 0.84
CA ALA A 143 5.98 -7.03 2.04
C ALA A 143 5.34 -6.44 3.30
N LEU A 144 5.32 -5.10 3.44
CA LEU A 144 4.66 -4.42 4.55
C LEU A 144 3.14 -4.64 4.57
N SER A 145 2.49 -4.67 3.41
CA SER A 145 1.04 -4.92 3.31
C SER A 145 0.69 -6.36 3.69
N LEU A 146 1.48 -7.34 3.22
CA LEU A 146 1.32 -8.76 3.55
C LEU A 146 1.60 -9.05 5.03
N THR A 147 2.57 -8.35 5.63
CA THR A 147 2.98 -8.56 7.03
C THR A 147 2.33 -7.59 8.02
N SER A 148 1.53 -6.63 7.54
CA SER A 148 0.75 -5.74 8.40
C SER A 148 -0.18 -6.56 9.28
N TRP A 149 -0.02 -6.48 10.60
CA TRP A 149 -0.82 -7.25 11.54
C TRP A 149 -2.32 -6.96 11.38
N PHE A 150 -2.69 -5.71 11.08
CA PHE A 150 -4.08 -5.33 10.93
C PHE A 150 -4.68 -5.78 9.59
N HIS A 151 -3.90 -5.76 8.50
CA HIS A 151 -4.33 -6.44 7.26
C HIS A 151 -4.46 -7.94 7.50
N TRP A 152 -3.50 -8.56 8.20
CA TRP A 152 -3.57 -9.99 8.53
C TRP A 152 -4.83 -10.31 9.33
N TYR A 153 -5.17 -9.47 10.31
CA TYR A 153 -6.31 -9.63 11.19
C TYR A 153 -7.66 -9.34 10.50
N SER A 154 -7.79 -8.23 9.75
CA SER A 154 -9.09 -7.72 9.29
C SER A 154 -9.40 -7.94 7.80
N LEU A 155 -8.38 -7.87 6.93
CA LEU A 155 -8.58 -7.82 5.46
C LEU A 155 -9.21 -9.06 4.84
N PRO A 156 -8.86 -10.31 5.23
CA PRO A 156 -9.53 -11.50 4.71
C PRO A 156 -10.93 -11.74 5.34
N ARG A 157 -11.35 -10.93 6.31
CA ARG A 157 -12.67 -11.08 6.95
C ARG A 157 -13.74 -10.35 6.13
N PRO A 158 -14.94 -10.94 5.98
CA PRO A 158 -16.05 -10.38 5.20
C PRO A 158 -16.68 -9.15 5.87
N LEU A 159 -15.93 -8.06 5.94
CA LEU A 159 -16.32 -6.78 6.50
C LEU A 159 -16.50 -5.76 5.36
N ALA A 160 -17.52 -4.91 5.47
CA ALA A 160 -17.70 -3.79 4.55
C ALA A 160 -16.49 -2.83 4.57
N ASN A 161 -15.81 -2.68 5.71
CA ASN A 161 -14.55 -1.93 5.81
C ASN A 161 -13.42 -2.55 4.99
N SER A 162 -13.31 -3.88 4.95
CA SER A 162 -12.31 -4.56 4.13
C SER A 162 -12.58 -4.38 2.64
N LEU A 163 -13.86 -4.38 2.24
CA LEU A 163 -14.26 -4.04 0.87
C LEU A 163 -13.95 -2.56 0.54
N GLU A 164 -14.25 -1.62 1.44
CA GLU A 164 -13.89 -0.20 1.30
C GLU A 164 -12.37 -0.02 1.10
N THR A 165 -11.55 -0.69 1.91
CA THR A 165 -10.08 -0.71 1.78
C THR A 165 -9.65 -1.26 0.41
N ALA A 166 -10.24 -2.37 -0.05
CA ALA A 166 -9.91 -2.98 -1.33
C ALA A 166 -10.25 -2.08 -2.52
N LEU A 167 -11.44 -1.46 -2.51
CA LEU A 167 -11.88 -0.52 -3.54
C LEU A 167 -10.99 0.72 -3.56
N LEU A 168 -10.64 1.27 -2.39
CA LEU A 168 -9.72 2.40 -2.30
C LEU A 168 -8.34 2.05 -2.87
N ALA A 169 -7.76 0.92 -2.47
CA ALA A 169 -6.46 0.47 -2.99
C ALA A 169 -6.47 0.28 -4.52
N ALA A 170 -7.54 -0.32 -5.06
CA ALA A 170 -7.72 -0.49 -6.50
C ALA A 170 -7.82 0.85 -7.23
N ALA A 171 -8.60 1.80 -6.72
CA ALA A 171 -8.72 3.13 -7.29
C ALA A 171 -7.39 3.89 -7.26
N LEU A 172 -6.65 3.84 -6.14
CA LEU A 172 -5.31 4.43 -6.02
C LEU A 172 -4.31 3.81 -7.02
N ALA A 173 -4.41 2.50 -7.26
CA ALA A 173 -3.55 1.80 -8.23
C ALA A 173 -3.85 2.23 -9.68
N LEU A 174 -5.09 2.62 -9.98
CA LEU A 174 -5.53 3.07 -11.31
C LEU A 174 -5.36 4.58 -11.52
N TRP A 175 -5.32 5.35 -10.43
CA TRP A 175 -5.27 6.81 -10.44
C TRP A 175 -4.12 7.37 -11.32
N PRO A 176 -4.34 8.50 -12.02
CA PRO A 176 -3.38 9.05 -12.99
C PRO A 176 -2.25 9.85 -12.31
N TRP A 177 -1.42 9.19 -11.51
CA TRP A 177 -0.30 9.82 -10.81
C TRP A 177 0.76 10.39 -11.80
N LEU A 178 1.05 11.69 -11.71
CA LEU A 178 2.04 12.40 -12.52
C LEU A 178 3.47 12.03 -12.14
N ALA A 179 3.76 11.80 -10.86
CA ALA A 179 5.08 11.41 -10.36
C ALA A 179 5.61 10.15 -11.07
N GLY A 180 4.77 9.12 -11.21
CA GLY A 180 5.11 7.88 -11.90
C GLY A 180 5.10 7.96 -13.42
N ALA A 181 4.40 8.93 -14.00
CA ALA A 181 4.47 9.22 -15.44
C ALA A 181 5.82 9.87 -15.78
N ARG A 182 6.29 10.82 -14.97
CA ARG A 182 7.58 11.51 -15.16
C ARG A 182 8.79 10.57 -15.06
N ALA A 183 8.72 9.53 -14.22
CA ALA A 183 9.79 8.54 -14.08
C ALA A 183 9.93 7.61 -15.31
N ARG A 184 8.93 7.54 -16.20
CA ARG A 184 8.86 6.63 -17.35
C ARG A 184 9.09 7.30 -18.71
N GLY A 185 9.53 8.57 -18.72
CA GLY A 185 9.75 9.36 -19.94
C GLY A 185 8.56 10.25 -20.32
N PRO A 186 8.59 10.93 -21.49
CA PRO A 186 7.48 11.74 -21.96
C PRO A 186 6.23 10.87 -22.12
N ALA A 187 5.18 11.20 -21.37
CA ALA A 187 3.92 10.50 -21.47
C ALA A 187 3.30 10.78 -22.85
N PRO A 188 2.69 9.78 -23.52
CA PRO A 188 1.88 10.04 -24.70
C PRO A 188 0.79 11.06 -24.35
N ASP A 189 0.45 11.95 -25.27
CA ASP A 189 -0.66 12.91 -25.15
C ASP A 189 -1.97 12.13 -25.00
N ARG A 190 -2.30 11.80 -23.76
CA ARG A 190 -3.58 11.20 -23.39
C ARG A 190 -4.51 12.33 -22.98
N GLY A 191 -5.72 12.29 -23.52
CA GLY A 191 -6.78 13.21 -23.11
C GLY A 191 -7.03 13.16 -21.60
N PRO A 192 -7.68 14.21 -21.04
CA PRO A 192 -7.92 14.34 -19.61
C PRO A 192 -8.82 13.22 -19.05
N ALA A 193 -9.68 12.62 -19.88
CA ALA A 193 -10.51 11.47 -19.55
C ALA A 193 -9.91 10.18 -20.13
N THR A 194 -9.29 9.38 -19.27
CA THR A 194 -8.78 8.05 -19.65
C THR A 194 -9.70 6.94 -19.13
N PRO A 195 -9.76 5.77 -19.77
CA PRO A 195 -10.56 4.64 -19.26
C PRO A 195 -10.11 4.18 -17.88
N ALA A 196 -8.81 4.27 -17.57
CA ALA A 196 -8.28 3.96 -16.23
C ALA A 196 -8.80 4.95 -15.17
N LEU A 197 -8.89 6.24 -15.51
CA LEU A 197 -9.47 7.25 -14.62
C LEU A 197 -10.99 7.02 -14.44
N ALA A 198 -11.72 6.75 -15.53
CA ALA A 198 -13.14 6.42 -15.46
C ALA A 198 -13.40 5.22 -14.53
N LEU A 199 -12.60 4.16 -14.67
CA LEU A 199 -12.68 2.98 -13.81
C LEU A 199 -12.34 3.33 -12.34
N ALA A 200 -11.30 4.13 -12.10
CA ALA A 200 -10.95 4.57 -10.74
C ALA A 200 -12.08 5.38 -10.08
N LEU A 201 -12.73 6.27 -10.84
CA LEU A 201 -13.87 7.07 -10.38
C LEU A 201 -15.11 6.21 -10.12
N LEU A 202 -15.40 5.22 -10.98
CA LEU A 202 -16.48 4.26 -10.75
C LEU A 202 -16.23 3.44 -9.48
N ILE A 203 -15.01 2.93 -9.28
CA ILE A 203 -14.62 2.21 -8.07
C ILE A 203 -14.75 3.11 -6.83
N GLY A 204 -14.34 4.38 -6.93
CA GLY A 204 -14.50 5.35 -5.83
C GLY A 204 -15.96 5.65 -5.51
N GLY A 205 -16.81 5.81 -6.54
CA GLY A 205 -18.26 5.95 -6.36
C GLY A 205 -18.87 4.71 -5.69
N LEU A 206 -18.45 3.50 -6.12
CA LEU A 206 -18.87 2.25 -5.49
C LEU A 206 -18.42 2.16 -4.03
N ALA A 207 -17.19 2.57 -3.72
CA ALA A 207 -16.69 2.61 -2.35
C ALA A 207 -17.55 3.52 -1.46
N CYS A 208 -17.93 4.71 -1.97
CA CYS A 208 -18.82 5.63 -1.26
C CYS A 208 -20.25 5.08 -1.10
N ALA A 209 -20.72 4.28 -2.06
CA ALA A 209 -22.02 3.61 -1.97
C ALA A 209 -22.01 2.47 -0.93
N VAL A 210 -20.92 1.69 -0.84
CA VAL A 210 -20.77 0.68 0.21
C VAL A 210 -20.64 1.36 1.58
N ARG A 211 -19.81 2.41 1.67
CA ARG A 211 -19.56 3.17 2.90
C ARG A 211 -19.40 4.66 2.59
N PRO A 212 -20.33 5.53 3.03
CA PRO A 212 -20.25 6.97 2.78
C PRO A 212 -18.96 7.63 3.29
N THR A 213 -18.33 7.04 4.31
CA THR A 213 -17.05 7.50 4.87
C THR A 213 -15.90 7.48 3.85
N ALA A 214 -15.97 6.64 2.81
CA ALA A 214 -14.95 6.56 1.77
C ALA A 214 -14.77 7.90 1.03
N ALA A 215 -15.81 8.74 1.01
CA ALA A 215 -15.75 10.08 0.43
C ALA A 215 -14.65 10.94 1.06
N LEU A 216 -14.33 10.74 2.34
CA LEU A 216 -13.24 11.45 3.03
C LEU A 216 -11.86 11.15 2.43
N ALA A 217 -11.65 9.92 1.94
CA ALA A 217 -10.42 9.53 1.27
C ALA A 217 -10.38 10.05 -0.18
N PHE A 218 -11.51 10.01 -0.89
CA PHE A 218 -11.60 10.39 -2.30
C PHE A 218 -11.67 11.89 -2.55
N ALA A 219 -12.23 12.67 -1.63
CA ALA A 219 -12.36 14.13 -1.76
C ALA A 219 -11.03 14.85 -2.07
N PRO A 220 -9.94 14.69 -1.27
CA PRO A 220 -8.67 15.34 -1.57
C PRO A 220 -8.03 14.83 -2.86
N LEU A 221 -8.23 13.56 -3.23
CA LEU A 221 -7.76 13.00 -4.51
C LEU A 221 -8.46 13.69 -5.69
N GLY A 222 -9.79 13.80 -5.63
CA GLY A 222 -10.60 14.45 -6.66
C GLY A 222 -10.30 15.95 -6.80
N ILE A 223 -10.16 16.66 -5.67
CA ILE A 223 -9.77 18.08 -5.67
C ILE A 223 -8.40 18.26 -6.32
N ASP A 224 -7.40 17.47 -5.91
CA ASP A 224 -6.06 17.51 -6.48
C ASP A 224 -6.06 17.20 -7.98
N LEU A 225 -6.84 16.21 -8.42
CA LEU A 225 -6.99 15.84 -9.82
C LEU A 225 -7.55 17.01 -10.66
N LEU A 226 -8.56 17.72 -10.15
CA LEU A 226 -9.13 18.90 -10.82
C LEU A 226 -8.13 20.06 -10.84
N CYS A 227 -7.46 20.35 -9.73
CA CYS A 227 -6.47 21.41 -9.62
C CYS A 227 -5.26 21.19 -10.54
N ARG A 228 -4.92 19.95 -10.87
CA ARG A 228 -3.79 19.59 -11.75
C ARG A 228 -4.09 19.72 -13.24
N GLN A 229 -5.33 19.94 -13.64
CA GLN A 229 -5.66 20.12 -15.06
C GLN A 229 -5.06 21.41 -15.62
N ARG A 230 -4.64 21.37 -16.88
CA ARG A 230 -3.94 22.49 -17.56
C ARG A 230 -4.89 23.56 -18.08
N SER A 231 -6.15 23.21 -18.32
CA SER A 231 -7.17 24.14 -18.84
C SER A 231 -8.51 23.90 -18.13
N VAL A 232 -9.36 24.93 -18.13
CA VAL A 232 -10.72 24.85 -17.59
C VAL A 232 -11.54 23.81 -18.35
N ALA A 233 -11.36 23.69 -19.67
CA ALA A 233 -12.02 22.67 -20.47
C ALA A 233 -11.64 21.25 -20.02
N ALA A 234 -10.35 20.99 -19.79
CA ALA A 234 -9.88 19.70 -19.28
C ALA A 234 -10.42 19.40 -17.87
N ALA A 235 -10.45 20.40 -16.99
CA ALA A 235 -11.09 20.29 -15.68
C ALA A 235 -12.59 19.99 -15.79
N GLY A 236 -13.29 20.65 -16.71
CA GLY A 236 -14.69 20.39 -17.02
C GLY A 236 -14.93 18.97 -17.51
N THR A 237 -14.09 18.43 -18.40
CA THR A 237 -14.18 17.03 -18.87
C THR A 237 -13.98 16.05 -17.72
N VAL A 238 -12.99 16.26 -16.85
CA VAL A 238 -12.75 15.40 -15.68
C VAL A 238 -13.91 15.48 -14.69
N ALA A 239 -14.43 16.68 -14.43
CA ALA A 239 -15.58 16.87 -13.54
C ALA A 239 -16.84 16.19 -14.08
N ALA A 240 -17.11 16.33 -15.39
CA ALA A 240 -18.24 15.66 -16.04
C ALA A 240 -18.09 14.12 -15.99
N LEU A 241 -16.88 13.61 -16.21
CA LEU A 241 -16.60 12.17 -16.07
C LEU A 241 -16.84 11.71 -14.62
N ALA A 242 -16.32 12.44 -13.64
CA ALA A 242 -16.51 12.12 -12.22
C ALA A 242 -18.00 12.14 -11.84
N ALA A 243 -18.75 13.16 -12.27
CA ALA A 243 -20.18 13.26 -12.04
C ALA A 243 -20.93 12.08 -12.68
N GLY A 244 -20.60 11.71 -13.92
CA GLY A 244 -21.18 10.54 -14.60
C GLY A 244 -20.90 9.24 -13.86
N CYS A 245 -19.65 9.00 -13.44
CA CYS A 245 -19.27 7.80 -12.68
C CYS A 245 -19.97 7.73 -11.32
N VAL A 246 -20.08 8.86 -10.61
CA VAL A 246 -20.79 8.94 -9.33
C VAL A 246 -22.29 8.70 -9.54
N ALA A 247 -22.90 9.28 -10.57
CA ALA A 247 -24.30 9.05 -10.88
C ALA A 247 -24.59 7.57 -11.17
N VAL A 248 -23.72 6.90 -11.94
CA VAL A 248 -23.82 5.45 -12.18
C VAL A 248 -23.76 4.66 -10.87
N ALA A 249 -22.80 4.98 -9.99
CA ALA A 249 -22.67 4.29 -8.70
C ALA A 249 -23.89 4.52 -7.78
N VAL A 250 -24.43 5.74 -7.75
CA VAL A 250 -25.64 6.08 -6.98
C VAL A 250 -26.84 5.32 -7.51
N VAL A 251 -27.07 5.32 -8.82
CA VAL A 251 -28.19 4.59 -9.44
C VAL A 251 -28.07 3.09 -9.20
N ALA A 252 -26.87 2.51 -9.39
CA ALA A 252 -26.64 1.09 -9.14
C ALA A 252 -26.87 0.73 -7.66
N SER A 253 -26.40 1.55 -6.73
CA SER A 253 -26.63 1.35 -5.29
C SER A 253 -28.11 1.45 -4.93
N ALA A 254 -28.80 2.50 -5.39
CA ALA A 254 -30.21 2.69 -5.10
C ALA A 254 -31.07 1.59 -5.71
N ALA A 255 -30.72 1.10 -6.91
CA ALA A 255 -31.40 -0.03 -7.53
C ALA A 255 -31.20 -1.32 -6.73
N ALA A 256 -29.95 -1.63 -6.34
CA ALA A 256 -29.64 -2.79 -5.50
C ALA A 256 -30.36 -2.72 -4.15
N ASP A 257 -30.30 -1.57 -3.48
CA ASP A 257 -30.93 -1.35 -2.19
C ASP A 257 -32.45 -1.47 -2.30
N SER A 258 -33.06 -0.80 -3.29
CA SER A 258 -34.50 -0.85 -3.49
C SER A 258 -34.99 -2.26 -3.80
N ALA A 259 -34.23 -3.04 -4.56
CA ALA A 259 -34.56 -4.42 -4.89
C ALA A 259 -34.60 -5.30 -3.64
N GLY A 260 -33.58 -5.25 -2.78
CA GLY A 260 -33.57 -6.13 -1.61
C GLY A 260 -34.32 -5.61 -0.38
N TYR A 261 -34.56 -4.31 -0.26
CA TYR A 261 -35.49 -3.76 0.75
C TYR A 261 -36.96 -3.80 0.31
N GLY A 262 -37.26 -4.03 -0.97
CA GLY A 262 -38.62 -4.08 -1.51
C GLY A 262 -39.33 -2.72 -1.59
N ALA A 263 -38.58 -1.62 -1.49
CA ALA A 263 -39.11 -0.27 -1.53
C ALA A 263 -38.00 0.71 -1.95
N LEU A 264 -38.36 1.82 -2.59
CA LEU A 264 -37.39 2.83 -3.03
C LEU A 264 -36.50 3.27 -1.87
N THR A 265 -35.22 2.92 -1.95
CA THR A 265 -34.26 3.05 -0.86
C THR A 265 -32.90 3.40 -1.43
N TRP A 266 -32.21 4.31 -0.75
CA TRP A 266 -30.80 4.58 -0.98
C TRP A 266 -30.09 4.60 0.38
N SER A 267 -29.43 3.49 0.72
CA SER A 267 -28.94 3.28 2.09
C SER A 267 -27.86 4.30 2.52
N PRO A 268 -26.97 4.81 1.65
CA PRO A 268 -26.05 5.90 1.99
C PRO A 268 -26.74 7.15 2.56
N ALA A 269 -27.87 7.56 1.98
CA ALA A 269 -28.64 8.71 2.48
C ALA A 269 -29.28 8.40 3.83
N ASN A 270 -29.86 7.21 3.99
CA ASN A 270 -30.43 6.78 5.28
C ASN A 270 -29.35 6.71 6.37
N PHE A 271 -28.17 6.18 6.04
CA PHE A 271 -27.02 6.12 6.93
C PHE A 271 -26.57 7.52 7.35
N ALA A 272 -26.48 8.46 6.40
CA ALA A 272 -26.12 9.84 6.70
C ALA A 272 -27.17 10.51 7.59
N ALA A 273 -28.46 10.33 7.30
CA ALA A 273 -29.54 10.83 8.14
C ALA A 273 -29.46 10.26 9.56
N PHE A 274 -29.31 8.94 9.70
CA PHE A 274 -29.27 8.28 11.00
C PHE A 274 -28.06 8.68 11.86
N ASN A 275 -26.86 8.72 11.26
CA ASN A 275 -25.62 8.94 12.01
C ASN A 275 -25.28 10.42 12.21
N VAL A 276 -25.56 11.27 11.21
CA VAL A 276 -25.19 12.70 11.25
C VAL A 276 -26.31 13.54 11.83
N VAL A 277 -27.57 13.26 11.47
CA VAL A 277 -28.70 14.10 11.88
C VAL A 277 -29.25 13.66 13.24
N SER A 278 -29.41 12.35 13.45
CA SER A 278 -30.08 11.85 14.66
C SER A 278 -29.12 11.54 15.83
N GLY A 279 -27.80 11.43 15.58
CA GLY A 279 -26.79 11.25 16.63
C GLY A 279 -26.88 9.92 17.41
N LEU A 280 -27.64 8.93 16.91
CA LEU A 280 -27.85 7.65 17.60
C LEU A 280 -26.61 6.75 17.65
N SER A 281 -25.52 7.10 16.95
CA SER A 281 -24.25 6.39 17.06
C SER A 281 -23.69 6.37 18.49
N ARG A 282 -24.11 7.31 19.36
CA ARG A 282 -23.81 7.31 20.80
C ARG A 282 -24.30 6.06 21.54
N LEU A 283 -25.33 5.38 21.03
CA LEU A 283 -25.85 4.15 21.64
C LEU A 283 -24.84 2.98 21.63
N TYR A 284 -23.81 3.07 20.78
CA TYR A 284 -22.76 2.05 20.67
C TYR A 284 -21.55 2.31 21.57
N GLY A 285 -21.64 3.33 22.42
CA GLY A 285 -20.55 3.82 23.24
C GLY A 285 -19.97 5.11 22.69
N GLU A 286 -19.42 5.91 23.59
CA GLU A 286 -18.72 7.14 23.23
C GLU A 286 -17.22 6.94 23.33
N THR A 287 -16.53 7.31 22.27
CA THR A 287 -15.08 7.32 22.20
C THR A 287 -14.57 8.76 22.25
N ALA A 288 -13.46 8.97 22.94
CA ALA A 288 -12.86 10.30 23.00
C ALA A 288 -12.45 10.77 21.60
N TRP A 289 -12.61 12.06 21.31
CA TRP A 289 -12.29 12.64 19.99
C TRP A 289 -10.84 12.36 19.53
N TRP A 290 -9.90 12.21 20.47
CA TRP A 290 -8.49 11.92 20.17
C TRP A 290 -8.20 10.43 19.94
N PHE A 291 -9.17 9.53 20.21
CA PHE A 291 -8.98 8.07 20.13
C PHE A 291 -8.50 7.63 18.74
N GLY A 292 -9.14 8.14 17.68
CA GLY A 292 -8.80 7.78 16.31
C GLY A 292 -7.34 8.06 15.95
N GLY A 293 -6.84 9.26 16.31
CA GLY A 293 -5.49 9.69 15.99
C GLY A 293 -4.41 9.15 16.93
N ILE A 294 -4.65 9.17 18.24
CA ILE A 294 -3.63 8.85 19.25
C ILE A 294 -3.57 7.36 19.56
N VAL A 295 -4.70 6.64 19.48
CA VAL A 295 -4.76 5.22 19.84
C VAL A 295 -4.95 4.36 18.61
N ALA A 296 -6.01 4.59 17.84
CA ALA A 296 -6.39 3.69 16.77
C ALA A 296 -5.38 3.69 15.63
N LEU A 297 -4.88 4.85 15.21
CA LEU A 297 -3.91 4.94 14.12
C LEU A 297 -2.57 4.24 14.46
N PRO A 298 -1.93 4.48 15.63
CA PRO A 298 -0.76 3.71 16.04
C PRO A 298 -1.00 2.21 16.15
N VAL A 299 -2.15 1.80 16.69
CA VAL A 299 -2.52 0.38 16.79
C VAL A 299 -2.60 -0.22 15.39
N VAL A 300 -3.39 0.35 14.48
CA VAL A 300 -3.59 -0.18 13.12
C VAL A 300 -2.29 -0.22 12.30
N LEU A 301 -1.42 0.78 12.44
CA LEU A 301 -0.11 0.79 11.76
C LEU A 301 0.92 -0.14 12.41
N GLY A 302 0.81 -0.39 13.72
CA GLY A 302 1.72 -1.23 14.48
C GLY A 302 3.19 -0.88 14.23
N ALA A 303 4.00 -1.89 13.94
CA ALA A 303 5.44 -1.75 13.69
C ALA A 303 5.78 -0.88 12.46
N ALA A 304 4.83 -0.63 11.55
CA ALA A 304 5.06 0.22 10.38
C ALA A 304 5.03 1.71 10.71
N LEU A 305 4.46 2.12 11.85
CA LEU A 305 4.26 3.54 12.22
C LEU A 305 5.54 4.40 12.10
N PRO A 306 6.70 4.06 12.71
CA PRO A 306 7.89 4.90 12.60
C PRO A 306 8.41 5.01 11.16
N LEU A 307 8.30 3.92 10.37
CA LEU A 307 8.72 3.91 8.96
C LEU A 307 7.79 4.77 8.10
N VAL A 308 6.49 4.75 8.38
CA VAL A 308 5.50 5.61 7.71
C VAL A 308 5.82 7.08 8.00
N ALA A 309 6.09 7.45 9.26
CA ALA A 309 6.39 8.82 9.64
C ALA A 309 7.66 9.34 8.93
N LEU A 310 8.76 8.58 8.99
CA LEU A 310 10.01 8.95 8.31
C LEU A 310 9.84 9.02 6.79
N GLY A 311 9.15 8.04 6.21
CA GLY A 311 8.85 7.99 4.79
C GLY A 311 7.99 9.15 4.32
N ALA A 312 6.97 9.53 5.08
CA ALA A 312 6.08 10.65 4.80
C ALA A 312 6.85 11.98 4.76
N VAL A 313 7.63 12.26 5.81
CA VAL A 313 8.48 13.46 5.89
C VAL A 313 9.45 13.51 4.70
N ALA A 314 10.17 12.42 4.44
CA ALA A 314 11.14 12.36 3.36
C ALA A 314 10.49 12.47 1.96
N ALA A 315 9.31 11.89 1.76
CA ALA A 315 8.58 11.95 0.49
C ALA A 315 8.07 13.38 0.21
N VAL A 316 7.43 14.01 1.20
CA VAL A 316 6.91 15.38 1.08
C VAL A 316 8.04 16.39 0.89
N TRP A 317 9.15 16.24 1.61
CA TRP A 317 10.32 17.10 1.46
C TRP A 317 10.94 16.99 0.06
N ARG A 318 11.17 15.76 -0.43
CA ARG A 318 11.68 15.51 -1.79
C ARG A 318 10.72 16.04 -2.86
N GLY A 319 9.41 15.80 -2.72
CA GLY A 319 8.38 16.28 -3.64
C GLY A 319 8.30 17.81 -3.68
N SER A 320 8.49 18.47 -2.55
CA SER A 320 8.53 19.95 -2.45
C SER A 320 9.78 20.54 -3.12
N ASN A 321 10.96 19.96 -2.88
CA ASN A 321 12.20 20.38 -3.54
C ASN A 321 12.11 20.21 -5.06
N ARG A 322 11.59 19.06 -5.54
CA ARG A 322 11.38 18.82 -6.98
C ARG A 322 10.48 19.88 -7.61
N ARG A 323 9.36 20.22 -6.98
CA ARG A 323 8.45 21.26 -7.48
C ARG A 323 9.10 22.64 -7.49
N ALA A 324 9.86 23.00 -6.46
CA ALA A 324 10.58 24.27 -6.43
C ALA A 324 11.57 24.39 -7.60
N VAL A 325 12.29 23.32 -7.93
CA VAL A 325 13.19 23.26 -9.08
C VAL A 325 12.44 23.43 -10.40
N VAL A 326 11.35 22.67 -10.62
CA VAL A 326 10.55 22.75 -11.85
C VAL A 326 9.92 24.14 -12.02
N ARG A 327 9.41 24.75 -10.93
CA ARG A 327 8.85 26.11 -10.97
C ARG A 327 9.91 27.15 -11.34
N ARG A 328 11.11 27.05 -10.77
CA ARG A 328 12.24 27.94 -11.12
C ARG A 328 12.67 27.78 -12.57
N ALA A 329 12.70 26.55 -13.09
CA ALA A 329 13.02 26.28 -14.48
C ALA A 329 11.96 26.88 -15.43
N ALA A 330 10.67 26.68 -15.13
CA ALA A 330 9.56 27.21 -15.93
C ALA A 330 9.51 28.75 -15.96
N LEU A 331 9.96 29.43 -14.90
CA LEU A 331 10.05 30.89 -14.85
C LEU A 331 11.24 31.44 -15.66
N ARG A 332 12.30 30.65 -15.88
CA ARG A 332 13.54 31.10 -16.53
C ARG A 332 13.58 30.80 -18.03
N GLY A 333 12.91 29.76 -18.49
CA GLY A 333 12.66 29.51 -19.90
C GLY A 333 11.23 29.02 -19.99
N GLY A 334 10.41 29.64 -20.85
CA GLY A 334 8.98 29.34 -21.03
C GLY A 334 8.71 27.90 -21.46
N ILE A 335 9.00 26.95 -20.58
CA ILE A 335 8.92 25.52 -20.82
C ILE A 335 7.47 25.09 -20.62
N ALA A 336 6.93 24.42 -21.65
CA ALA A 336 5.71 23.64 -21.58
C ALA A 336 5.84 22.55 -20.49
N GLY A 337 5.39 22.86 -19.27
CA GLY A 337 5.58 21.98 -18.12
C GLY A 337 5.46 22.65 -16.76
N ALA A 338 5.23 23.97 -16.70
CA ALA A 338 4.92 24.67 -15.47
C ALA A 338 3.78 23.94 -14.71
N PRO A 339 3.93 23.70 -13.39
CA PRO A 339 2.83 23.19 -12.59
C PRO A 339 1.64 24.15 -12.72
N SER A 340 0.41 23.62 -12.74
CA SER A 340 -0.77 24.47 -12.84
C SER A 340 -0.76 25.51 -11.72
N ARG A 341 -1.24 26.72 -12.02
CA ARG A 341 -1.31 27.83 -11.06
C ARG A 341 -2.05 27.46 -9.76
N TRP A 342 -2.85 26.40 -9.80
CA TRP A 342 -3.73 25.92 -8.73
C TRP A 342 -3.16 24.77 -7.89
N THR A 343 -1.96 24.27 -8.19
CA THR A 343 -1.33 23.19 -7.41
C THR A 343 -0.63 23.70 -6.14
N VAL A 344 -1.23 23.45 -4.98
CA VAL A 344 -0.73 23.92 -3.68
C VAL A 344 0.27 22.91 -3.06
N VAL A 345 -0.02 21.60 -3.16
CA VAL A 345 0.70 20.54 -2.41
C VAL A 345 1.43 19.53 -3.31
N PRO A 346 2.48 18.84 -2.80
CA PRO A 346 3.16 17.82 -3.59
C PRO A 346 2.18 16.68 -3.81
N GLU A 347 2.31 16.02 -4.94
CA GLU A 347 1.46 14.87 -5.24
C GLU A 347 1.64 13.78 -4.18
N GLU A 348 2.87 13.64 -3.67
CA GLU A 348 3.24 12.79 -2.56
C GLU A 348 2.62 13.19 -1.20
N ALA A 349 1.95 14.34 -1.07
CA ALA A 349 1.21 14.69 0.16
C ALA A 349 -0.28 14.40 0.07
N VAL A 350 -0.83 14.18 -1.13
CA VAL A 350 -2.28 14.02 -1.32
C VAL A 350 -2.82 12.78 -0.59
N PRO A 351 -2.16 11.61 -0.63
CA PRO A 351 -2.61 10.45 0.15
C PRO A 351 -2.49 10.66 1.68
N LEU A 352 -1.53 11.49 2.15
CA LEU A 352 -1.44 11.85 3.57
C LEU A 352 -2.62 12.73 3.98
N LEU A 353 -2.99 13.70 3.14
CA LEU A 353 -4.16 14.54 3.37
C LEU A 353 -5.44 13.69 3.41
N ALA A 354 -5.57 12.72 2.50
CA ALA A 354 -6.65 11.74 2.53
C ALA A 354 -6.69 10.94 3.84
N ALA A 355 -5.55 10.42 4.28
CA ALA A 355 -5.45 9.69 5.55
C ALA A 355 -5.84 10.57 6.74
N VAL A 356 -5.37 11.82 6.79
CA VAL A 356 -5.71 12.79 7.84
C VAL A 356 -7.20 13.10 7.84
N LEU A 357 -7.81 13.36 6.68
CA LEU A 357 -9.25 13.64 6.58
C LEU A 357 -10.10 12.45 7.01
N VAL A 358 -9.69 11.23 6.67
CA VAL A 358 -10.36 10.00 7.17
C VAL A 358 -10.26 9.93 8.68
N VAL A 359 -9.06 10.09 9.26
CA VAL A 359 -8.86 10.03 10.72
C VAL A 359 -9.67 11.12 11.42
N LEU A 360 -9.62 12.38 10.96
CA LEU A 360 -10.37 13.48 11.55
C LEU A 360 -11.89 13.30 11.42
N GLY A 361 -12.37 12.83 10.26
CA GLY A 361 -13.78 12.54 10.07
C GLY A 361 -14.26 11.42 10.98
N LEU A 362 -13.45 10.38 11.20
CA LEU A 362 -13.77 9.35 12.18
C LEU A 362 -13.72 9.87 13.62
N CYS A 363 -12.74 10.72 13.97
CA CYS A 363 -12.67 11.39 15.28
C CYS A 363 -13.88 12.28 15.58
N SER A 364 -14.63 12.72 14.56
CA SER A 364 -15.89 13.46 14.73
C SER A 364 -17.11 12.55 15.00
N SER A 365 -16.98 11.24 14.78
CA SER A 365 -18.01 10.26 15.12
C SER A 365 -18.00 9.98 16.62
N PRO A 366 -19.16 9.97 17.30
CA PRO A 366 -19.25 9.55 18.70
C PRO A 366 -18.68 8.16 18.96
N HIS A 367 -18.86 7.25 18.01
CA HIS A 367 -18.37 5.87 18.09
C HIS A 367 -17.35 5.58 16.99
N VAL A 368 -16.20 5.01 17.39
CA VAL A 368 -15.10 4.65 16.48
C VAL A 368 -14.51 3.31 16.88
N GLU A 369 -14.27 2.46 15.88
CA GLU A 369 -13.60 1.17 16.04
C GLU A 369 -12.32 1.12 15.20
N PHE A 370 -11.35 0.30 15.59
CA PHE A 370 -10.07 0.15 14.87
C PHE A 370 -10.27 -0.18 13.38
N ARG A 371 -11.27 -1.01 13.04
CA ARG A 371 -11.59 -1.40 11.65
C ARG A 371 -12.07 -0.25 10.78
N PHE A 372 -12.54 0.86 11.36
CA PHE A 372 -12.93 2.04 10.57
C PHE A 372 -11.72 2.73 9.96
N LEU A 373 -10.53 2.58 10.57
CA LEU A 373 -9.27 3.11 10.03
C LEU A 373 -8.62 2.17 9.01
N HIS A 374 -9.21 1.02 8.69
CA HIS A 374 -8.63 0.09 7.72
C HIS A 374 -8.29 0.74 6.36
N PRO A 375 -9.15 1.61 5.77
CA PRO A 375 -8.84 2.27 4.50
C PRO A 375 -7.63 3.22 4.56
N VAL A 376 -7.14 3.57 5.76
CA VAL A 376 -5.94 4.40 5.93
C VAL A 376 -4.65 3.61 5.59
N LEU A 377 -4.64 2.29 5.74
CA LEU A 377 -3.45 1.47 5.48
C LEU A 377 -2.94 1.54 4.03
N PRO A 378 -3.76 1.37 2.98
CA PRO A 378 -3.29 1.50 1.60
C PRO A 378 -2.82 2.92 1.26
N LEU A 379 -3.25 3.94 2.00
CA LEU A 379 -2.75 5.31 1.87
C LEU A 379 -1.36 5.47 2.51
N LEU A 380 -1.13 4.83 3.66
CA LEU A 380 0.05 5.09 4.51
C LEU A 380 1.21 4.10 4.36
N LEU A 381 0.96 2.81 4.19
CA LEU A 381 2.01 1.79 4.05
C LEU A 381 3.00 2.07 2.90
N PRO A 382 2.59 2.64 1.75
CA PRO A 382 3.51 3.07 0.70
C PRO A 382 4.64 4.01 1.15
N TYR A 383 4.41 4.84 2.18
CA TYR A 383 5.45 5.73 2.72
C TYR A 383 6.55 4.95 3.45
N ALA A 384 6.18 3.94 4.23
CA ALA A 384 7.15 3.03 4.84
C ALA A 384 7.91 2.24 3.74
N GLY A 385 7.20 1.81 2.69
CA GLY A 385 7.82 1.11 1.57
C GLY A 385 8.86 1.93 0.82
N VAL A 386 8.58 3.21 0.51
CA VAL A 386 9.57 4.09 -0.14
C VAL A 386 10.74 4.42 0.79
N TRP A 387 10.52 4.50 2.10
CA TRP A 387 11.60 4.69 3.07
C TRP A 387 12.56 3.49 3.06
N LEU A 388 12.03 2.27 3.19
CA LEU A 388 12.81 1.04 3.13
C LEU A 388 13.54 0.88 1.79
N ALA A 389 12.89 1.23 0.68
CA ALA A 389 13.52 1.19 -0.64
C ALA A 389 14.74 2.14 -0.76
N GLY A 390 14.78 3.20 0.05
CA GLY A 390 15.89 4.15 0.09
C GLY A 390 17.04 3.74 1.02
N THR A 391 16.76 2.89 2.02
CA THR A 391 17.74 2.48 3.03
C THR A 391 18.30 1.07 2.81
N LEU A 392 17.57 0.19 2.11
CA LEU A 392 18.01 -1.18 1.85
C LEU A 392 19.12 -1.24 0.77
N PRO A 393 20.17 -2.06 0.97
CA PRO A 393 21.18 -2.33 -0.05
C PRO A 393 20.56 -2.82 -1.36
N GLN A 394 21.06 -2.33 -2.51
CA GLN A 394 20.52 -2.65 -3.84
C GLN A 394 20.45 -4.16 -4.13
N ARG A 395 21.35 -4.96 -3.55
CA ARG A 395 21.38 -6.42 -3.72
C ARG A 395 20.14 -7.13 -3.17
N LEU A 396 19.55 -6.65 -2.08
CA LEU A 396 18.34 -7.26 -1.49
C LEU A 396 17.07 -6.94 -2.31
N LEU A 397 17.06 -5.82 -3.03
CA LEU A 397 15.97 -5.43 -3.92
C LEU A 397 16.08 -6.06 -5.32
N ALA A 398 17.23 -6.66 -5.65
CA ALA A 398 17.51 -7.30 -6.93
C ALA A 398 17.11 -8.79 -7.01
N VAL A 399 16.60 -9.37 -5.92
CA VAL A 399 16.17 -10.79 -5.87
C VAL A 399 15.02 -11.11 -6.83
N ALA A 400 14.34 -10.09 -7.38
CA ALA A 400 13.32 -10.24 -8.42
C ALA A 400 13.89 -10.32 -9.87
N ASP A 401 15.22 -10.33 -10.04
CA ASP A 401 15.88 -10.16 -11.34
C ASP A 401 16.87 -11.31 -11.69
N HIS A 402 16.75 -12.47 -11.03
CA HIS A 402 17.65 -13.60 -11.30
C HIS A 402 17.41 -14.23 -12.68
N ASN A 403 18.09 -13.67 -13.68
CA ASN A 403 18.49 -14.36 -14.90
C ASN A 403 19.90 -14.95 -14.66
N PRO A 404 20.07 -16.28 -14.63
CA PRO A 404 21.36 -16.93 -14.33
C PRO A 404 22.48 -16.57 -15.33
N GLU A 405 22.14 -16.18 -16.56
CA GLU A 405 23.13 -15.81 -17.60
C GLU A 405 23.94 -14.53 -17.31
N VAL A 406 23.46 -13.65 -16.41
CA VAL A 406 24.14 -12.37 -16.13
C VAL A 406 25.26 -12.53 -15.08
N LEU A 407 25.20 -13.57 -14.24
CA LEU A 407 26.22 -13.83 -13.22
C LEU A 407 27.50 -14.43 -13.83
N GLU A 408 27.38 -15.30 -14.84
CA GLU A 408 28.55 -15.86 -15.55
C GLU A 408 29.34 -14.77 -16.31
N GLY A 409 28.66 -13.74 -16.83
CA GLY A 409 29.32 -12.61 -17.50
C GLY A 409 30.12 -11.70 -16.56
N LEU A 410 29.74 -11.63 -15.27
CA LEU A 410 30.46 -10.82 -14.27
C LEU A 410 31.67 -11.55 -13.69
N GLU A 411 31.59 -12.87 -13.54
CA GLU A 411 32.74 -13.68 -13.09
C GLU A 411 33.80 -13.84 -14.21
N GLY A 412 33.39 -13.93 -15.48
CA GLY A 412 34.32 -13.97 -16.62
C GLY A 412 35.05 -12.64 -16.91
N ALA A 413 34.43 -11.50 -16.59
CA ALA A 413 35.02 -10.18 -16.81
C ALA A 413 36.13 -9.84 -15.80
N ASP A 414 36.06 -10.38 -14.57
CA ASP A 414 37.08 -10.15 -13.54
C ASP A 414 38.31 -11.06 -13.73
N ALA A 415 38.13 -12.24 -14.34
CA ALA A 415 39.22 -13.15 -14.68
C ALA A 415 40.08 -12.65 -15.87
N SER A 416 39.46 -11.95 -16.83
CA SER A 416 40.17 -11.39 -18.01
C SER A 416 40.96 -10.12 -17.70
N ARG A 417 40.56 -9.33 -16.68
CA ARG A 417 41.31 -8.13 -16.24
C ARG A 417 42.59 -8.43 -15.47
N ARG A 418 42.75 -9.64 -14.92
CA ARG A 418 43.97 -10.04 -14.19
C ARG A 418 45.08 -10.63 -15.07
N ARG A 419 44.86 -10.78 -16.38
CA ARG A 419 45.84 -11.42 -17.29
C ARG A 419 46.53 -10.48 -18.29
N SER A 420 46.29 -9.18 -18.24
CA SER A 420 46.90 -8.23 -19.19
C SER A 420 47.69 -7.12 -18.49
N THR A 421 48.90 -7.46 -18.05
CA THR A 421 50.00 -6.50 -17.86
C THR A 421 51.19 -7.03 -18.65
N PRO A 422 51.67 -6.34 -19.71
CA PRO A 422 52.90 -6.75 -20.39
C PRO A 422 54.13 -6.10 -19.75
N ASP A 423 55.16 -6.93 -19.57
CA ASP A 423 56.56 -6.56 -19.34
C ASP A 423 57.19 -5.91 -20.59
N ALA A 424 58.14 -4.99 -20.37
CA ALA A 424 59.34 -4.62 -21.18
C ALA A 424 59.67 -3.12 -20.96
N SER A 425 60.62 -2.75 -20.08
CA SER A 425 62.09 -2.66 -20.25
C SER A 425 62.59 -1.44 -21.05
N ALA A 426 63.33 -0.53 -20.40
CA ALA A 426 64.41 0.26 -21.01
C ALA A 426 65.39 0.79 -19.92
N SER A 427 66.66 0.82 -20.30
CA SER A 427 67.90 0.89 -19.50
C SER A 427 68.52 2.30 -19.38
N SER A 428 69.60 2.38 -18.56
CA SER A 428 70.63 3.43 -18.40
C SER A 428 70.21 4.69 -17.63
N GLY A 429 71.00 5.32 -16.75
CA GLY A 429 72.38 5.18 -16.27
C GLY A 429 72.70 6.45 -15.42
N ASP A 430 73.77 6.40 -14.62
CA ASP A 430 74.48 7.51 -13.94
C ASP A 430 74.16 7.94 -12.48
N SER A 431 75.12 7.55 -11.62
CA SER A 431 75.93 8.34 -10.66
C SER A 431 75.38 8.93 -9.34
N ALA A 432 75.94 8.38 -8.24
CA ALA A 432 76.70 9.03 -7.15
C ALA A 432 76.02 9.61 -5.88
N SER A 433 76.57 9.14 -4.72
CA SER A 433 76.61 9.72 -3.35
C SER A 433 75.25 9.89 -2.62
N ASP A 434 75.07 9.67 -1.32
CA ASP A 434 76.00 9.71 -0.18
C ASP A 434 75.40 8.97 1.05
N ALA A 435 76.23 8.80 2.09
CA ALA A 435 76.12 7.83 3.17
C ALA A 435 75.14 8.11 4.35
N SER A 436 74.96 7.05 5.16
CA SER A 436 74.78 7.03 6.64
C SER A 436 73.34 7.26 7.16
N VAL A 437 72.79 6.62 8.21
CA VAL A 437 73.31 5.99 9.44
C VAL A 437 72.38 4.85 9.91
N MET A 438 73.04 3.89 10.54
CA MET A 438 72.68 2.62 11.16
C MET A 438 71.84 2.68 12.47
N ARG A 439 71.12 1.57 12.76
CA ARG A 439 70.86 0.87 14.05
C ARG A 439 69.39 0.83 14.50
N ARG A 440 68.83 -0.24 15.09
CA ARG A 440 69.21 -1.65 15.39
C ARG A 440 67.92 -2.36 15.88
N ARG A 441 67.72 -3.65 15.55
CA ARG A 441 66.87 -4.58 16.34
C ARG A 441 67.63 -5.05 17.60
N PRO A 442 67.01 -5.77 18.56
CA PRO A 442 66.88 -7.24 18.41
C PRO A 442 65.57 -7.84 18.99
N ALA A 443 65.39 -9.12 18.66
CA ALA A 443 64.35 -10.04 19.11
C ALA A 443 64.95 -11.12 20.06
N ARG A 444 64.08 -12.06 20.52
CA ARG A 444 64.32 -13.37 21.17
C ARG A 444 64.45 -13.35 22.70
N ASP A 445 64.02 -14.34 23.49
CA ASP A 445 63.31 -15.63 23.36
C ASP A 445 62.84 -15.96 24.81
N GLY A 446 61.78 -16.76 25.04
CA GLY A 446 61.99 -18.13 25.50
C GLY A 446 61.04 -18.52 26.65
N GLU A 447 60.62 -19.78 26.61
CA GLU A 447 59.50 -20.44 27.30
C GLU A 447 59.70 -20.71 28.81
N ARG A 448 58.59 -20.90 29.56
CA ARG A 448 58.26 -22.13 30.35
C ARG A 448 56.92 -22.00 31.11
N LYS A 449 56.07 -23.04 30.99
CA LYS A 449 54.85 -23.39 31.77
C LYS A 449 55.25 -24.31 32.97
N PRO A 450 54.33 -24.90 33.77
CA PRO A 450 53.06 -24.46 34.42
C PRO A 450 53.00 -24.89 35.93
N VAL A 451 51.85 -24.77 36.62
CA VAL A 451 51.16 -25.76 37.53
C VAL A 451 50.21 -25.07 38.54
N ALA A 452 49.21 -25.84 38.96
CA ALA A 452 47.88 -25.54 39.48
C ALA A 452 47.72 -25.25 40.99
N GLY A 453 46.55 -24.64 41.32
CA GLY A 453 45.58 -25.15 42.30
C GLY A 453 45.75 -24.83 43.78
N LEU A 454 44.73 -24.19 44.41
CA LEU A 454 44.00 -24.69 45.58
C LEU A 454 42.95 -23.68 46.11
N ALA A 455 41.99 -24.22 46.84
CA ALA A 455 40.64 -23.71 47.05
C ALA A 455 40.35 -23.13 48.45
N SER A 456 39.19 -22.49 48.54
CA SER A 456 38.13 -22.70 49.56
C SER A 456 37.86 -21.67 50.66
N LYS A 457 36.55 -21.64 51.01
CA LYS A 457 35.81 -21.06 52.16
C LYS A 457 35.33 -19.61 51.97
N GLY A 458 34.05 -19.24 52.10
CA GLY A 458 32.84 -19.96 52.54
C GLY A 458 31.98 -19.07 53.46
N LYS A 459 30.65 -19.23 53.36
CA LYS A 459 29.52 -18.71 54.19
C LYS A 459 28.85 -17.40 53.74
N ALA A 460 27.53 -17.18 53.87
CA ALA A 460 26.28 -17.98 53.87
C ALA A 460 25.13 -17.03 54.33
N ARG A 461 23.93 -17.20 53.74
CA ARG A 461 22.56 -16.90 54.28
C ARG A 461 22.17 -15.41 54.45
N ALA A 462 20.91 -14.95 54.32
CA ALA A 462 19.59 -15.61 54.33
C ALA A 462 18.50 -14.78 53.59
N ARG A 463 17.47 -15.46 53.07
CA ARG A 463 16.08 -14.98 52.88
C ARG A 463 15.28 -15.18 54.18
N PRO A 464 14.12 -14.52 54.35
CA PRO A 464 12.79 -15.16 54.17
C PRO A 464 11.78 -14.24 53.41
N ALA A 465 10.83 -14.68 52.56
CA ALA A 465 9.52 -15.37 52.77
C ALA A 465 8.66 -14.71 53.86
N ARG A 466 7.34 -14.49 53.79
CA ARG A 466 6.23 -14.55 52.83
C ARG A 466 5.07 -13.82 53.57
N GLY A 467 4.08 -13.31 52.83
CA GLY A 467 2.77 -12.87 53.32
C GLY A 467 1.84 -12.78 52.14
#